data_AF-A0A8J7W0K5-F1
#
_entry.id   AF-A0A8J7W0K5-F1
#
_cell.length_a   1.000
_cell.length_b   1.000
_cell.length_c   1.000
_cell.angle_alpha   90.00
_cell.angle_beta   90.00
_cell.angle_gamma   90.00
#
_symmetry.space_group_name_H-M   'P 1'
#
loop_
_entity.id
_entity.type
_entity.pdbx_description
1 polymer ?
#
loop_
_entity_poly.entity_id
_entity_poly.type
_entity_poly.pdbx_seq_one_letter_code
_entity_poly.pdbx_strand_id
1 'polypeptide(L)'
;MKRIIPLFILCILLVPTAVYAKSATVTIPDFPVTVNGTKVDNSYDKYPFIIYNDITYFPMTYSGSRFLGLESEWKGNSGGLLIEKTGIAAAWKPYKSNTRNSGSYRATVPGFPIRINGKAVDNSSQKYPLLSFRNITYFPMTWEFGVNEFGWDYSFSNKDGLVINSDNIRLEQKKPATAVAKREYESTPGSATVTDQYIYYENQKGQIIQAKLADPSQMKTVYQLPVWSYGNGEYVYPNLYVENGTAYLKYHQGGAVMGSDWLLRLNDDGTTDELQNSYTRTKTFGDRSFSYFTGGAPGPGNLSMKIGDGEYKPLGSTDYLYGWAWTAQEDGSSGGSGSDDVYLVGDDLYILAFKDPLYSSADGMKPDATNGIYRVDINTGETVRVSDKEVLAFKMEGDFLYYHSDGTFYRQSIKDGKEEKIRQVVVPEPGKVTPNTFALEPKDIQNFLVLNGKIYWMKRSDQILYDIEGKNLNEGAVLDDMAIMGSSGEYLVCTFGETDTAKYRIMVFDRGGNVIFKTSDKAYCRNISIFGDRIYFYNLTTGTVCMGKMR
;
A
#
# COMPACT_ATOMS: atom_id res chain seq x y z
N MET A 1 90.71 7.95 12.57
CA MET A 1 90.06 6.82 11.86
C MET A 1 88.72 6.56 12.51
N LYS A 2 87.61 6.96 11.87
CA LYS A 2 86.24 6.64 12.29
C LYS A 2 85.58 5.90 11.13
N ARG A 3 85.12 4.68 11.40
CA ARG A 3 84.58 3.72 10.42
C ARG A 3 83.19 4.15 9.95
N ILE A 4 82.99 4.17 8.64
CA ILE A 4 81.67 4.27 7.99
C ILE A 4 81.14 2.84 7.84
N ILE A 5 79.95 2.55 8.36
CA ILE A 5 79.20 1.31 8.12
C ILE A 5 77.97 1.70 7.28
N PRO A 6 77.71 1.07 6.12
CA PRO A 6 76.52 1.36 5.34
C PRO A 6 75.33 0.58 5.91
N LEU A 7 74.23 1.29 6.19
CA LEU A 7 72.97 0.69 6.62
C LEU A 7 72.21 0.19 5.38
N PHE A 8 72.11 -1.13 5.24
CA PHE A 8 71.28 -1.81 4.24
C PHE A 8 69.80 -1.67 4.64
N ILE A 9 69.01 -0.94 3.85
CA ILE A 9 67.55 -0.87 4.00
C ILE A 9 66.94 -2.11 3.36
N LEU A 10 66.39 -3.00 4.19
CA LEU A 10 65.63 -4.18 3.77
C LEU A 10 64.18 -3.76 3.51
N CYS A 11 63.81 -3.60 2.23
CA CYS A 11 62.41 -3.45 1.81
C CYS A 11 61.66 -4.78 2.01
N ILE A 12 60.89 -4.89 3.09
CA ILE A 12 59.94 -5.99 3.29
C ILE A 12 58.74 -5.73 2.37
N LEU A 13 58.69 -6.48 1.25
CA LEU A 13 57.51 -6.61 0.41
C LEU A 13 56.40 -7.30 1.22
N LEU A 14 55.42 -6.52 1.69
CA LEU A 14 54.15 -7.02 2.17
C LEU A 14 53.37 -7.60 0.99
N VAL A 15 53.54 -8.89 0.74
CA VAL A 15 52.65 -9.63 -0.17
C VAL A 15 51.31 -9.79 0.55
N PRO A 16 50.19 -9.27 0.04
CA PRO A 16 48.89 -9.56 0.63
C PRO A 16 48.65 -11.07 0.54
N THR A 17 48.57 -11.74 1.69
CA THR A 17 48.16 -13.14 1.75
C THR A 17 46.71 -13.21 1.32
N ALA A 18 46.45 -13.66 0.09
CA ALA A 18 45.13 -14.04 -0.35
C ALA A 18 44.65 -15.22 0.53
N VAL A 19 43.69 -14.97 1.42
CA VAL A 19 42.99 -16.03 2.13
C VAL A 19 42.10 -16.73 1.10
N TYR A 20 42.52 -17.90 0.64
CA TYR A 20 41.72 -18.72 -0.26
C TYR A 20 40.49 -19.24 0.50
N ALA A 21 39.30 -18.86 0.05
CA ALA A 21 38.06 -19.39 0.60
C ALA A 21 38.00 -20.91 0.41
N LYS A 22 37.74 -21.66 1.50
CA LYS A 22 37.58 -23.12 1.44
C LYS A 22 36.46 -23.45 0.45
N SER A 23 36.78 -24.25 -0.56
CA SER A 23 35.85 -24.54 -1.65
C SER A 23 35.16 -25.90 -1.46
N ALA A 24 33.86 -25.94 -1.75
CA ALA A 24 32.98 -27.10 -1.60
C ALA A 24 32.38 -27.49 -2.96
N THR A 25 32.35 -28.77 -3.30
CA THR A 25 31.58 -29.27 -4.45
C THR A 25 30.14 -29.47 -4.03
N VAL A 26 29.20 -28.92 -4.80
CA VAL A 26 27.76 -29.03 -4.53
C VAL A 26 27.04 -29.56 -5.75
N THR A 27 25.91 -30.24 -5.56
CA THR A 27 25.05 -30.75 -6.64
C THR A 27 23.64 -30.15 -6.56
N ILE A 28 22.86 -30.31 -7.62
CA ILE A 28 21.43 -29.95 -7.62
C ILE A 28 20.63 -31.18 -7.13
N PRO A 29 19.59 -31.00 -6.28
CA PRO A 29 18.72 -32.11 -5.90
C PRO A 29 18.11 -32.82 -7.09
N ASP A 30 18.18 -34.14 -7.08
CA ASP A 30 17.52 -35.04 -8.04
C ASP A 30 16.13 -35.49 -7.58
N PHE A 31 15.70 -35.06 -6.39
CA PHE A 31 14.38 -35.26 -5.82
C PHE A 31 13.53 -33.97 -5.84
N PRO A 32 12.18 -34.08 -5.74
CA PRO A 32 11.30 -32.92 -5.65
C PRO A 32 11.58 -32.06 -4.41
N VAL A 33 11.47 -30.74 -4.56
CA VAL A 33 11.48 -29.80 -3.43
C VAL A 33 10.18 -29.01 -3.46
N THR A 34 9.47 -28.99 -2.33
CA THR A 34 8.22 -28.25 -2.14
C THR A 34 8.34 -27.31 -0.96
N VAL A 35 8.02 -26.04 -1.16
CA VAL A 35 8.13 -24.98 -0.14
C VAL A 35 6.77 -24.31 -0.01
N ASN A 36 6.15 -24.34 1.17
CA ASN A 36 4.80 -23.82 1.42
C ASN A 36 3.78 -24.28 0.36
N GLY A 37 3.82 -25.57 0.00
CA GLY A 37 2.97 -26.16 -1.05
C GLY A 37 3.36 -25.82 -2.50
N THR A 38 4.35 -24.96 -2.72
CA THR A 38 4.85 -24.60 -4.05
C THR A 38 6.01 -25.50 -4.45
N LYS A 39 5.85 -26.23 -5.57
CA LYS A 39 6.93 -27.04 -6.15
C LYS A 39 8.00 -26.13 -6.76
N VAL A 40 9.26 -26.32 -6.35
CA VAL A 40 10.40 -25.53 -6.82
C VAL A 40 11.03 -26.21 -8.04
N ASP A 41 11.23 -25.46 -9.12
CA ASP A 41 12.01 -25.91 -10.27
C ASP A 41 13.46 -25.41 -10.18
N ASN A 42 14.34 -26.28 -9.70
CA ASN A 42 15.77 -26.01 -9.61
C ASN A 42 16.49 -26.04 -10.96
N SER A 43 15.84 -26.46 -12.06
CA SER A 43 16.51 -26.62 -13.36
C SER A 43 16.92 -25.30 -13.98
N TYR A 44 16.13 -24.25 -13.75
CA TYR A 44 16.32 -22.91 -14.32
C TYR A 44 16.31 -21.80 -13.26
N ASP A 45 16.42 -22.16 -11.97
CA ASP A 45 16.59 -21.16 -10.92
C ASP A 45 18.04 -20.63 -10.92
N LYS A 46 18.20 -19.31 -10.85
CA LYS A 46 19.48 -18.63 -10.68
C LYS A 46 20.09 -18.99 -9.32
N TYR A 47 19.27 -19.27 -8.32
CA TYR A 47 19.70 -19.65 -6.97
C TYR A 47 18.96 -20.94 -6.58
N PRO A 48 19.28 -22.09 -7.20
CA PRO A 48 18.61 -23.34 -6.93
C PRO A 48 18.97 -23.85 -5.53
N PHE A 49 18.13 -24.71 -4.94
CA PHE A 49 18.59 -25.55 -3.84
C PHE A 49 19.82 -26.35 -4.26
N ILE A 50 20.75 -26.55 -3.33
CA ILE A 50 21.99 -27.31 -3.58
C ILE A 50 22.17 -28.39 -2.51
N ILE A 51 22.95 -29.43 -2.81
CA ILE A 51 23.30 -30.49 -1.88
C ILE A 51 24.79 -30.45 -1.61
N TYR A 52 25.16 -30.52 -0.33
CA TYR A 52 26.53 -30.68 0.14
C TYR A 52 26.57 -31.68 1.29
N ASN A 53 27.45 -32.69 1.19
CA ASN A 53 27.56 -33.77 2.17
C ASN A 53 26.19 -34.38 2.56
N ASP A 54 25.38 -34.69 1.54
CA ASP A 54 24.05 -35.30 1.66
C ASP A 54 23.00 -34.45 2.41
N ILE A 55 23.29 -33.18 2.66
CA ILE A 55 22.34 -32.21 3.22
C ILE A 55 21.90 -31.23 2.13
N THR A 56 20.60 -30.94 2.09
CA THR A 56 20.04 -29.91 1.21
C THR A 56 20.23 -28.55 1.82
N TYR A 57 20.55 -27.57 0.99
CA TYR A 57 20.82 -26.20 1.37
C TYR A 57 19.83 -25.25 0.72
N PHE A 58 19.26 -24.36 1.53
CA PHE A 58 18.31 -23.32 1.13
C PHE A 58 19.03 -22.01 0.77
N PRO A 59 18.73 -21.40 -0.39
CA PRO A 59 19.27 -20.10 -0.80
C PRO A 59 18.60 -18.93 -0.04
N MET A 60 19.36 -18.17 0.76
CA MET A 60 18.87 -16.96 1.45
C MET A 60 18.79 -15.75 0.50
N THR A 61 17.97 -15.86 -0.54
CA THR A 61 17.65 -14.76 -1.46
C THR A 61 16.60 -13.83 -0.85
N TYR A 62 16.52 -12.59 -1.33
CA TYR A 62 15.52 -11.62 -0.85
C TYR A 62 14.08 -12.17 -0.93
N SER A 63 13.71 -12.77 -2.07
CA SER A 63 12.37 -13.33 -2.31
C SER A 63 12.13 -14.63 -1.54
N GLY A 64 13.07 -15.58 -1.63
CA GLY A 64 12.92 -16.89 -0.98
C GLY A 64 12.84 -16.80 0.54
N SER A 65 13.70 -15.98 1.16
CA SER A 65 13.68 -15.77 2.61
C SER A 65 12.32 -15.23 3.07
N ARG A 66 11.77 -14.22 2.38
CA ARG A 66 10.49 -13.61 2.75
C ARG A 66 9.30 -14.53 2.52
N PHE A 67 9.35 -15.36 1.47
CA PHE A 67 8.35 -16.39 1.24
C PHE A 67 8.23 -17.36 2.43
N LEU A 68 9.31 -17.57 3.17
CA LEU A 68 9.41 -18.42 4.36
C LEU A 68 9.38 -17.66 5.70
N GLY A 69 9.03 -16.37 5.69
CA GLY A 69 8.88 -15.58 6.92
C GLY A 69 10.17 -14.98 7.48
N LEU A 70 11.24 -14.97 6.68
CA LEU A 70 12.54 -14.42 7.05
C LEU A 70 12.85 -13.11 6.32
N GLU A 71 13.50 -12.18 7.01
CA GLU A 71 14.10 -10.99 6.42
C GLU A 71 15.63 -11.11 6.48
N SER A 72 16.28 -10.71 5.39
CA SER A 72 17.75 -10.71 5.29
C SER A 72 18.27 -9.31 4.98
N GLU A 73 19.35 -8.93 5.64
CA GLU A 73 20.01 -7.63 5.45
C GLU A 73 21.54 -7.81 5.34
N TRP A 74 22.14 -7.15 4.35
CA TRP A 74 23.59 -7.13 4.17
C TRP A 74 24.18 -5.80 4.67
N LYS A 75 25.07 -5.87 5.67
CA LYS A 75 25.71 -4.70 6.30
C LYS A 75 27.16 -4.48 5.85
N GLY A 76 27.51 -4.96 4.65
CA GLY A 76 28.89 -4.92 4.14
C GLY A 76 29.80 -5.97 4.78
N ASN A 77 31.06 -6.04 4.37
CA ASN A 77 31.97 -7.13 4.78
C ASN A 77 32.27 -7.17 6.29
N SER A 78 32.27 -6.01 6.96
CA SER A 78 32.52 -5.91 8.40
C SER A 78 31.28 -6.25 9.25
N GLY A 79 30.10 -5.82 8.80
CA GLY A 79 28.83 -6.09 9.50
C GLY A 79 28.23 -7.45 9.17
N GLY A 80 28.48 -7.96 7.95
CA GLY A 80 28.08 -9.27 7.50
C GLY A 80 26.60 -9.38 7.11
N LEU A 81 26.10 -10.63 7.08
CA LEU A 81 24.71 -10.96 6.78
C LEU A 81 23.90 -11.10 8.08
N LEU A 82 22.77 -10.40 8.14
CA LEU A 82 21.77 -10.53 9.19
C LEU A 82 20.55 -11.27 8.63
N ILE A 83 20.01 -12.21 9.40
CA ILE A 83 18.77 -12.92 9.10
C ILE A 83 17.88 -12.91 10.34
N GLU A 84 16.62 -12.52 10.16
CA GLU A 84 15.64 -12.46 11.24
C GLU A 84 14.34 -13.15 10.83
N LYS A 85 13.80 -13.95 11.74
CA LYS A 85 12.43 -14.44 11.62
C LYS A 85 11.46 -13.34 12.05
N THR A 86 10.73 -12.77 11.11
CA THR A 86 9.81 -11.64 11.38
C THR A 86 8.35 -11.95 11.08
N GLY A 87 8.08 -13.12 10.47
CA GLY A 87 6.74 -13.54 10.07
C GLY A 87 6.20 -12.79 8.85
N ILE A 88 7.05 -12.07 8.11
CA ILE A 88 6.67 -11.41 6.86
C ILE A 88 6.03 -12.40 5.88
N ALA A 89 5.00 -11.98 5.16
CA ALA A 89 4.46 -12.74 4.05
C ALA A 89 5.14 -12.31 2.74
N ALA A 90 5.18 -13.21 1.75
CA ALA A 90 5.51 -12.84 0.38
C ALA A 90 4.94 -13.88 -0.57
N ALA A 91 4.66 -13.47 -1.79
CA ALA A 91 4.31 -14.35 -2.88
C ALA A 91 5.57 -15.04 -3.44
N TRP A 92 5.46 -16.28 -3.91
CA TRP A 92 6.60 -16.99 -4.50
C TRP A 92 7.03 -16.32 -5.81
N LYS A 93 8.24 -15.76 -5.83
CA LYS A 93 8.87 -15.15 -7.00
C LYS A 93 10.26 -15.73 -7.23
N PRO A 94 10.42 -16.73 -8.12
CA PRO A 94 11.72 -17.35 -8.37
C PRO A 94 12.63 -16.45 -9.23
N TYR A 95 13.94 -16.57 -9.04
CA TYR A 95 14.93 -15.88 -9.86
C TYR A 95 15.25 -16.74 -11.08
N LYS A 96 14.65 -16.45 -12.23
CA LYS A 96 14.87 -17.29 -13.43
C LYS A 96 16.23 -17.01 -14.08
N SER A 97 16.84 -18.09 -14.56
CA SER A 97 18.03 -18.10 -15.42
C SER A 97 17.64 -18.60 -16.82
N ASN A 98 18.26 -18.03 -17.86
CA ASN A 98 18.11 -18.52 -19.23
C ASN A 98 18.97 -19.77 -19.51
N THR A 99 19.88 -20.11 -18.58
CA THR A 99 20.76 -21.27 -18.67
C THR A 99 20.30 -22.32 -17.68
N ARG A 100 20.17 -23.56 -18.16
CA ARG A 100 19.86 -24.72 -17.33
C ARG A 100 21.01 -24.99 -16.36
N ASN A 101 20.68 -25.34 -15.12
CA ASN A 101 21.69 -25.72 -14.14
C ASN A 101 22.33 -27.08 -14.49
N SER A 102 23.64 -27.12 -14.38
CA SER A 102 24.50 -28.31 -14.48
C SER A 102 24.36 -29.19 -13.25
N GLY A 103 24.79 -30.45 -13.33
CA GLY A 103 24.69 -31.41 -12.22
C GLY A 103 25.54 -31.06 -11.00
N SER A 104 26.64 -30.31 -11.16
CA SER A 104 27.54 -29.94 -10.06
C SER A 104 28.16 -28.55 -10.22
N TYR A 105 28.49 -27.92 -9.09
CA TYR A 105 29.10 -26.61 -9.00
C TYR A 105 30.14 -26.52 -7.87
N ARG A 106 30.87 -25.40 -7.84
CA ARG A 106 31.74 -25.02 -6.72
C ARG A 106 31.07 -23.90 -5.92
N ALA A 107 30.96 -24.13 -4.62
CA ALA A 107 30.61 -23.13 -3.61
C ALA A 107 31.86 -22.84 -2.75
N THR A 108 31.76 -21.82 -1.89
CA THR A 108 32.81 -21.48 -0.92
C THR A 108 32.22 -21.31 0.47
N VAL A 109 33.05 -21.43 1.50
CA VAL A 109 32.65 -21.02 2.86
C VAL A 109 32.77 -19.49 2.94
N PRO A 110 31.70 -18.75 3.28
CA PRO A 110 31.75 -17.29 3.42
C PRO A 110 32.69 -16.90 4.57
N GLY A 111 33.52 -15.89 4.32
CA GLY A 111 34.49 -15.35 5.30
C GLY A 111 34.02 -14.10 6.04
N PHE A 112 32.73 -13.73 5.90
CA PHE A 112 32.13 -12.57 6.57
C PHE A 112 31.25 -13.01 7.76
N PRO A 113 30.99 -12.11 8.73
CA PRO A 113 30.10 -12.42 9.85
C PRO A 113 28.68 -12.77 9.41
N ILE A 114 28.04 -13.69 10.13
CA ILE A 114 26.64 -14.03 9.89
C ILE A 114 25.93 -14.03 11.24
N ARG A 115 24.76 -13.38 11.32
CA ARG A 115 23.91 -13.40 12.50
C ARG A 115 22.50 -13.84 12.16
N ILE A 116 21.92 -14.68 13.02
CA ILE A 116 20.57 -15.20 12.90
C ILE A 116 19.83 -14.86 14.19
N ASN A 117 18.69 -14.16 14.08
CA ASN A 117 17.90 -13.74 15.24
C ASN A 117 18.76 -13.05 16.32
N GLY A 118 19.70 -12.21 15.89
CA GLY A 118 20.67 -11.51 16.75
C GLY A 118 21.89 -12.33 17.20
N LYS A 119 21.91 -13.66 17.02
CA LYS A 119 23.01 -14.54 17.44
C LYS A 119 24.07 -14.69 16.36
N ALA A 120 25.34 -14.59 16.71
CA ALA A 120 26.44 -14.83 15.79
C ALA A 120 26.60 -16.32 15.47
N VAL A 121 26.88 -16.64 14.21
CA VAL A 121 27.16 -18.01 13.75
C VAL A 121 28.67 -18.20 13.64
N ASP A 122 29.22 -19.15 14.39
CA ASP A 122 30.57 -19.65 14.14
C ASP A 122 30.51 -20.67 13.01
N ASN A 123 30.72 -20.20 11.78
CA ASN A 123 30.65 -21.06 10.60
C ASN A 123 31.86 -22.01 10.47
N SER A 124 32.96 -21.74 11.17
CA SER A 124 34.22 -22.46 11.00
C SER A 124 34.24 -23.82 11.69
N SER A 125 33.42 -23.99 12.73
CA SER A 125 33.30 -25.21 13.54
C SER A 125 32.16 -26.13 13.11
N GLN A 126 31.33 -25.71 12.15
CA GLN A 126 30.13 -26.43 11.73
C GLN A 126 30.46 -27.62 10.80
N LYS A 127 29.86 -28.78 11.10
CA LYS A 127 29.93 -29.98 10.22
C LYS A 127 29.36 -29.70 8.83
N TYR A 128 28.26 -28.94 8.81
CA TYR A 128 27.60 -28.45 7.61
C TYR A 128 27.72 -26.92 7.64
N PRO A 129 28.84 -26.34 7.17
CA PRO A 129 29.00 -24.89 7.18
C PRO A 129 28.00 -24.27 6.22
N LEU A 130 27.58 -23.04 6.50
CA LEU A 130 26.92 -22.16 5.56
C LEU A 130 27.83 -22.00 4.32
N LEU A 131 27.22 -21.97 3.14
CA LEU A 131 27.94 -21.89 1.87
C LEU A 131 27.62 -20.59 1.15
N SER A 132 28.55 -20.08 0.36
CA SER A 132 28.33 -19.01 -0.61
C SER A 132 28.35 -19.61 -2.01
N PHE A 133 27.25 -19.44 -2.73
CA PHE A 133 27.12 -19.87 -4.13
C PHE A 133 26.41 -18.77 -4.93
N ARG A 134 27.01 -18.35 -6.04
CA ARG A 134 26.52 -17.23 -6.87
C ARG A 134 26.24 -15.95 -6.06
N ASN A 135 27.10 -15.67 -5.08
CA ASN A 135 27.02 -14.52 -4.17
C ASN A 135 25.76 -14.50 -3.27
N ILE A 136 25.15 -15.66 -3.05
CA ILE A 136 24.07 -15.85 -2.06
C ILE A 136 24.57 -16.80 -0.99
N THR A 137 24.18 -16.55 0.26
CA THR A 137 24.47 -17.46 1.39
C THR A 137 23.42 -18.55 1.44
N TYR A 138 23.87 -19.79 1.62
CA TYR A 138 23.07 -21.00 1.63
C TYR A 138 23.13 -21.65 2.99
N PHE A 139 21.96 -22.00 3.51
CA PHE A 139 21.79 -22.56 4.84
C PHE A 139 21.50 -24.05 4.74
N PRO A 140 22.20 -24.90 5.50
CA PRO A 140 21.88 -26.31 5.54
C PRO A 140 20.53 -26.50 6.22
N MET A 141 19.68 -27.34 5.65
CA MET A 141 18.39 -27.74 6.22
C MET A 141 18.60 -28.80 7.32
N THR A 142 19.39 -28.43 8.34
CA THR A 142 19.53 -29.18 9.59
C THR A 142 18.41 -28.80 10.56
N TRP A 143 18.18 -29.64 11.57
CA TRP A 143 17.23 -29.36 12.65
C TRP A 143 17.54 -28.05 13.37
N GLU A 144 18.83 -27.74 13.59
CA GLU A 144 19.28 -26.51 14.24
C GLU A 144 18.79 -25.25 13.52
N PHE A 145 18.98 -25.15 12.19
CA PHE A 145 18.52 -23.98 11.46
C PHE A 145 17.04 -24.04 11.11
N GLY A 146 16.59 -25.13 10.50
CA GLY A 146 15.21 -25.26 10.01
C GLY A 146 14.18 -25.17 11.14
N VAL A 147 14.36 -25.98 12.20
CA VAL A 147 13.38 -26.07 13.29
C VAL A 147 13.71 -25.11 14.41
N ASN A 148 14.92 -25.15 14.98
CA ASN A 148 15.19 -24.37 16.20
C ASN A 148 15.32 -22.86 15.94
N GLU A 149 15.99 -22.44 14.87
CA GLU A 149 16.18 -21.02 14.57
C GLU A 149 15.05 -20.40 13.73
N PHE A 150 14.45 -21.15 12.79
CA PHE A 150 13.39 -20.61 11.92
C PHE A 150 11.97 -21.10 12.26
N GLY A 151 11.82 -22.17 13.03
CA GLY A 151 10.51 -22.73 13.37
C GLY A 151 9.76 -23.30 12.18
N TRP A 152 10.48 -23.77 11.16
CA TRP A 152 9.88 -24.47 10.02
C TRP A 152 9.62 -25.92 10.37
N ASP A 153 8.52 -26.44 9.84
CA ASP A 153 8.31 -27.88 9.72
C ASP A 153 8.95 -28.36 8.42
N TYR A 154 9.70 -29.45 8.47
CA TYR A 154 10.25 -30.06 7.27
C TYR A 154 10.26 -31.57 7.35
N SER A 155 10.07 -32.20 6.20
CA SER A 155 10.09 -33.65 6.06
C SER A 155 10.80 -34.06 4.78
N PHE A 156 11.34 -35.27 4.78
CA PHE A 156 11.91 -35.88 3.58
C PHE A 156 11.36 -37.30 3.40
N SER A 157 10.91 -37.62 2.19
CA SER A 157 10.54 -38.98 1.80
C SER A 157 11.00 -39.28 0.38
N ASN A 158 11.24 -40.55 0.04
CA ASN A 158 11.61 -40.94 -1.32
C ASN A 158 10.52 -40.61 -2.36
N LYS A 159 9.27 -40.45 -1.92
CA LYS A 159 8.12 -40.18 -2.77
C LYS A 159 7.94 -38.68 -3.01
N ASP A 160 7.94 -37.91 -1.93
CA ASP A 160 7.56 -36.49 -1.95
C ASP A 160 8.79 -35.57 -1.99
N GLY A 161 9.99 -36.13 -1.82
CA GLY A 161 11.24 -35.38 -1.72
C GLY A 161 11.31 -34.55 -0.45
N LEU A 162 11.92 -33.36 -0.53
CA LEU A 162 11.99 -32.41 0.58
C LEU A 162 10.75 -31.51 0.59
N VAL A 163 10.05 -31.44 1.72
CA VAL A 163 8.92 -30.53 1.94
C VAL A 163 9.27 -29.60 3.10
N ILE A 164 9.16 -28.29 2.88
CA ILE A 164 9.38 -27.24 3.89
C ILE A 164 8.11 -26.43 4.04
N ASN A 165 7.70 -26.18 5.28
CA ASN A 165 6.51 -25.44 5.66
C ASN A 165 6.88 -24.44 6.76
N SER A 166 6.74 -23.15 6.48
CA SER A 166 6.86 -22.10 7.50
C SER A 166 5.52 -21.77 8.15
N ASP A 167 5.59 -21.08 9.28
CA ASP A 167 4.47 -20.66 10.13
C ASP A 167 3.98 -19.22 9.85
N ASN A 168 4.62 -18.50 8.91
CA ASN A 168 4.15 -17.20 8.42
C ASN A 168 2.87 -17.35 7.57
N ILE A 169 2.21 -16.21 7.30
CA ILE A 169 1.02 -16.18 6.45
C ILE A 169 1.42 -16.63 5.03
N ARG A 170 0.73 -17.66 4.54
CA ARG A 170 0.91 -18.19 3.18
C ARG A 170 0.01 -17.45 2.21
N LEU A 171 0.60 -17.00 1.10
CA LEU A 171 -0.11 -16.38 0.00
C LEU A 171 -0.34 -17.40 -1.12
N GLU A 172 -1.60 -17.77 -1.31
CA GLU A 172 -2.02 -18.50 -2.51
C GLU A 172 -1.95 -17.55 -3.71
N GLN A 173 -1.40 -18.01 -4.83
CA GLN A 173 -1.25 -17.21 -6.04
C GLN A 173 -2.08 -17.76 -7.20
N LYS A 174 -2.84 -16.88 -7.85
CA LYS A 174 -3.57 -17.19 -9.09
C LYS A 174 -3.24 -16.19 -10.17
N LYS A 175 -2.86 -16.68 -11.35
CA LYS A 175 -2.57 -15.82 -12.50
C LYS A 175 -3.86 -15.53 -13.27
N PRO A 176 -4.13 -14.27 -13.66
CA PRO A 176 -5.16 -13.98 -14.64
C PRO A 176 -4.93 -14.77 -15.95
N ALA A 177 -6.01 -15.22 -16.59
CA ALA A 177 -5.91 -16.04 -17.81
C ALA A 177 -5.37 -15.25 -19.01
N THR A 178 -5.60 -13.94 -19.03
CA THR A 178 -5.04 -13.02 -20.04
C THR A 178 -4.19 -11.95 -19.36
N ALA A 179 -3.30 -11.33 -20.13
CA ALA A 179 -2.44 -10.28 -19.61
C ALA A 179 -3.27 -9.05 -19.19
N VAL A 180 -3.07 -8.60 -17.96
CA VAL A 180 -3.46 -7.26 -17.54
C VAL A 180 -2.71 -6.25 -18.42
N ALA A 181 -3.40 -5.21 -18.87
CA ALA A 181 -2.83 -4.15 -19.69
C ALA A 181 -1.56 -3.59 -19.03
N LYS A 182 -0.63 -3.07 -19.82
CA LYS A 182 0.45 -2.20 -19.35
C LYS A 182 0.28 -0.88 -20.05
N ARG A 183 0.31 0.23 -19.32
CA ARG A 183 0.14 1.57 -19.88
C ARG A 183 1.53 2.21 -20.00
N GLU A 184 1.84 2.86 -21.13
CA GLU A 184 3.21 3.30 -21.46
C GLU A 184 3.78 4.36 -20.50
N TYR A 185 2.93 5.16 -19.87
CA TYR A 185 3.34 6.30 -19.04
C TYR A 185 3.57 5.97 -17.56
N GLU A 186 3.21 4.77 -17.12
CA GLU A 186 3.51 4.32 -15.77
C GLU A 186 4.25 2.98 -15.84
N SER A 187 5.29 2.81 -15.04
CA SER A 187 5.91 1.50 -14.80
C SER A 187 4.97 0.52 -14.06
N THR A 188 3.67 0.85 -13.96
CA THR A 188 2.63 0.11 -13.25
C THR A 188 1.78 -0.72 -14.24
N PRO A 189 1.35 -1.93 -13.84
CA PRO A 189 0.28 -2.64 -14.53
C PRO A 189 -0.97 -1.77 -14.64
N GLY A 190 -1.75 -1.97 -15.71
CA GLY A 190 -3.09 -1.43 -15.87
C GLY A 190 -4.01 -1.83 -14.72
N SER A 191 -5.21 -1.26 -14.71
CA SER A 191 -6.09 -1.32 -13.55
C SER A 191 -6.58 -2.74 -13.26
N ALA A 192 -6.53 -3.15 -12.00
CA ALA A 192 -7.02 -4.45 -11.54
C ALA A 192 -7.50 -4.37 -10.09
N THR A 193 -8.54 -5.13 -9.74
CA THR A 193 -9.01 -5.31 -8.37
C THR A 193 -9.59 -6.72 -8.20
N VAL A 194 -9.86 -7.12 -6.96
CA VAL A 194 -10.28 -8.49 -6.64
C VAL A 194 -11.34 -8.46 -5.55
N THR A 195 -12.41 -9.23 -5.73
CA THR A 195 -13.37 -9.60 -4.68
C THR A 195 -13.09 -11.03 -4.22
N ASP A 196 -13.83 -11.53 -3.23
CA ASP A 196 -13.76 -12.93 -2.82
C ASP A 196 -14.29 -13.91 -3.90
N GLN A 197 -14.98 -13.41 -4.92
CA GLN A 197 -15.56 -14.20 -6.01
C GLN A 197 -14.88 -13.97 -7.38
N TYR A 198 -14.42 -12.74 -7.65
CA TYR A 198 -14.00 -12.33 -9.00
C TYR A 198 -12.71 -11.53 -9.01
N ILE A 199 -12.02 -11.61 -10.15
CA ILE A 199 -10.90 -10.76 -10.52
C ILE A 199 -11.40 -9.81 -11.60
N TYR A 200 -11.23 -8.51 -11.41
CA TYR A 200 -11.56 -7.49 -12.40
C TYR A 200 -10.27 -6.85 -12.90
N TYR A 201 -10.10 -6.73 -14.22
CA TYR A 201 -8.90 -6.10 -14.78
C TYR A 201 -9.10 -5.56 -16.18
N GLU A 202 -8.31 -4.56 -16.53
CA GLU A 202 -8.20 -4.05 -17.89
C GLU A 202 -7.29 -4.96 -18.75
N ASN A 203 -7.74 -5.36 -19.94
CA ASN A 203 -6.91 -6.05 -20.91
C ASN A 203 -6.27 -5.08 -21.94
N GLN A 204 -5.38 -5.57 -22.79
CA GLN A 204 -4.66 -4.77 -23.80
C GLN A 204 -5.54 -4.07 -24.85
N LYS A 205 -6.84 -4.39 -24.91
CA LYS A 205 -7.81 -3.80 -25.84
C LYS A 205 -8.76 -2.81 -25.16
N GLY A 206 -8.45 -2.37 -23.93
CA GLY A 206 -9.31 -1.46 -23.16
C GLY A 206 -10.61 -2.11 -22.67
N GLN A 207 -10.69 -3.44 -22.65
CA GLN A 207 -11.85 -4.15 -22.12
C GLN A 207 -11.65 -4.41 -20.63
N ILE A 208 -12.71 -4.23 -19.85
CA ILE A 208 -12.77 -4.70 -18.47
C ILE A 208 -13.25 -6.13 -18.48
N ILE A 209 -12.39 -7.01 -17.96
CA ILE A 209 -12.62 -8.43 -17.84
C ILE A 209 -13.03 -8.73 -16.40
N GLN A 210 -14.11 -9.51 -16.25
CA GLN A 210 -14.47 -10.19 -15.01
C GLN A 210 -14.12 -11.67 -15.17
N ALA A 211 -13.23 -12.18 -14.32
CA ALA A 211 -12.83 -13.58 -14.28
C ALA A 211 -13.19 -14.18 -12.93
N LYS A 212 -13.66 -15.43 -12.88
CA LYS A 212 -13.91 -16.10 -11.60
C LYS A 212 -12.60 -16.32 -10.84
N LEU A 213 -12.58 -15.97 -9.56
CA LEU A 213 -11.41 -16.19 -8.71
C LEU A 213 -11.12 -17.68 -8.54
N ALA A 214 -12.14 -18.53 -8.48
CA ALA A 214 -12.00 -19.98 -8.37
C ALA A 214 -11.25 -20.58 -9.58
N ASP A 215 -11.61 -20.13 -10.80
CA ASP A 215 -11.04 -20.55 -12.07
C ASP A 215 -10.92 -19.33 -13.01
N PRO A 216 -9.74 -18.66 -13.05
CA PRO A 216 -9.55 -17.45 -13.85
C PRO A 216 -9.72 -17.62 -15.36
N SER A 217 -9.80 -18.86 -15.87
CA SER A 217 -10.10 -19.11 -17.29
C SER A 217 -11.58 -18.88 -17.63
N GLN A 218 -12.48 -18.95 -16.64
CA GLN A 218 -13.88 -18.58 -16.78
C GLN A 218 -14.01 -17.06 -16.64
N MET A 219 -13.96 -16.38 -17.78
CA MET A 219 -13.98 -14.92 -17.86
C MET A 219 -14.92 -14.40 -18.95
N LYS A 220 -15.36 -13.17 -18.80
CA LYS A 220 -16.12 -12.42 -19.80
C LYS A 220 -15.74 -10.94 -19.78
N THR A 221 -15.96 -10.27 -20.91
CA THR A 221 -15.90 -8.80 -20.97
C THR A 221 -17.19 -8.25 -20.37
N VAL A 222 -17.06 -7.37 -19.37
CA VAL A 222 -18.21 -6.71 -18.72
C VAL A 222 -18.34 -5.24 -19.11
N TYR A 223 -17.26 -4.63 -19.60
CA TYR A 223 -17.29 -3.25 -20.07
C TYR A 223 -16.23 -2.99 -21.14
N GLN A 224 -16.50 -2.08 -22.07
CA GLN A 224 -15.53 -1.58 -23.04
C GLN A 224 -15.25 -0.12 -22.71
N LEU A 225 -13.99 0.20 -22.37
CA LEU A 225 -13.61 1.58 -22.12
C LEU A 225 -13.79 2.41 -23.40
N PRO A 226 -14.30 3.64 -23.29
CA PRO A 226 -14.36 4.55 -24.42
C PRO A 226 -12.96 5.03 -24.79
N VAL A 227 -12.78 5.37 -26.07
CA VAL A 227 -11.59 6.10 -26.52
C VAL A 227 -11.58 7.46 -25.81
N TRP A 228 -10.41 7.84 -25.31
CA TRP A 228 -10.21 9.11 -24.65
C TRP A 228 -10.32 10.24 -25.68
N SER A 229 -11.22 11.19 -25.45
CA SER A 229 -11.54 12.24 -26.43
C SER A 229 -10.39 13.23 -26.68
N TYR A 230 -9.42 13.28 -25.78
CA TYR A 230 -8.21 14.10 -25.91
C TYR A 230 -6.95 13.27 -26.25
N GLY A 231 -7.12 11.97 -26.50
CA GLY A 231 -6.04 11.06 -26.90
C GLY A 231 -5.92 10.91 -28.42
N ASN A 232 -4.90 10.17 -28.84
CA ASN A 232 -4.64 9.74 -30.21
C ASN A 232 -5.13 8.29 -30.44
N GLY A 233 -6.28 7.93 -29.88
CA GLY A 233 -6.88 6.60 -29.99
C GLY A 233 -6.70 5.71 -28.76
N GLU A 234 -6.03 6.19 -27.71
CA GLU A 234 -5.94 5.49 -26.43
C GLU A 234 -7.29 5.48 -25.71
N TYR A 235 -7.54 4.46 -24.89
CA TYR A 235 -8.72 4.40 -24.02
C TYR A 235 -8.55 5.30 -22.79
N VAL A 236 -9.66 5.76 -22.22
CA VAL A 236 -9.66 6.44 -20.91
C VAL A 236 -8.95 5.59 -19.84
N TYR A 237 -8.40 6.23 -18.81
CA TYR A 237 -7.67 5.55 -17.74
C TYR A 237 -8.65 4.98 -16.69
N PRO A 238 -8.74 3.65 -16.54
CA PRO A 238 -9.63 3.03 -15.58
C PRO A 238 -9.01 2.99 -14.18
N ASN A 239 -9.85 3.19 -13.17
CA ASN A 239 -9.58 2.96 -11.77
C ASN A 239 -10.59 1.93 -11.24
N LEU A 240 -10.14 0.68 -11.16
CA LEU A 240 -10.89 -0.43 -10.59
C LEU A 240 -10.58 -0.53 -9.10
N TYR A 241 -11.63 -0.61 -8.28
CA TYR A 241 -11.51 -0.76 -6.83
C TYR A 241 -12.71 -1.53 -6.26
N VAL A 242 -12.57 -2.00 -5.02
CA VAL A 242 -13.65 -2.64 -4.27
C VAL A 242 -14.00 -1.77 -3.08
N GLU A 243 -15.30 -1.51 -2.89
CA GLU A 243 -15.85 -0.84 -1.72
C GLU A 243 -17.03 -1.68 -1.22
N ASN A 244 -17.03 -2.01 0.08
CA ASN A 244 -18.08 -2.85 0.71
C ASN A 244 -18.41 -4.14 -0.05
N GLY A 245 -17.37 -4.81 -0.55
CA GLY A 245 -17.47 -6.06 -1.31
C GLY A 245 -17.95 -5.93 -2.75
N THR A 246 -18.30 -4.72 -3.19
CA THR A 246 -18.75 -4.44 -4.55
C THR A 246 -17.61 -3.86 -5.38
N ALA A 247 -17.46 -4.33 -6.62
CA ALA A 247 -16.45 -3.81 -7.54
C ALA A 247 -16.98 -2.60 -8.32
N TYR A 248 -16.13 -1.59 -8.47
CA TYR A 248 -16.44 -0.36 -9.18
C TYR A 248 -15.38 -0.06 -10.24
N LEU A 249 -15.82 0.55 -11.33
CA LEU A 249 -14.98 1.18 -12.34
C LEU A 249 -15.19 2.69 -12.27
N LYS A 250 -14.12 3.44 -12.05
CA LYS A 250 -14.08 4.89 -12.21
C LYS A 250 -13.15 5.29 -13.35
N TYR A 251 -13.52 6.28 -14.16
CA TYR A 251 -12.60 6.90 -15.13
C TYR A 251 -13.01 8.34 -15.42
N HIS A 252 -12.10 9.10 -16.02
CA HIS A 252 -12.37 10.45 -16.51
C HIS A 252 -12.46 10.46 -18.04
N GLN A 253 -13.47 11.14 -18.58
CA GLN A 253 -13.60 11.41 -20.02
C GLN A 253 -13.56 12.92 -20.25
N GLY A 254 -12.53 13.38 -20.98
CA GLY A 254 -12.26 14.80 -21.21
C GLY A 254 -10.81 15.19 -20.90
N GLY A 255 -10.54 16.49 -20.88
CA GLY A 255 -9.25 17.06 -20.51
C GLY A 255 -9.15 17.33 -19.01
N ALA A 256 -7.99 17.76 -18.53
CA ALA A 256 -7.72 17.94 -17.09
C ALA A 256 -8.75 18.81 -16.33
N VAL A 257 -9.38 19.77 -17.01
CA VAL A 257 -10.35 20.73 -16.42
C VAL A 257 -11.75 20.64 -17.03
N MET A 258 -11.95 19.84 -18.08
CA MET A 258 -13.20 19.76 -18.84
C MET A 258 -13.56 18.30 -19.08
N GLY A 259 -14.83 17.93 -18.92
CA GLY A 259 -15.26 16.56 -19.17
C GLY A 259 -16.28 16.06 -18.16
N SER A 260 -16.15 14.78 -17.83
CA SER A 260 -17.03 14.09 -16.87
C SER A 260 -16.28 12.98 -16.16
N ASP A 261 -16.59 12.78 -14.89
CA ASP A 261 -16.18 11.61 -14.14
C ASP A 261 -17.27 10.55 -14.22
N TRP A 262 -16.86 9.34 -14.56
CA TRP A 262 -17.73 8.19 -14.70
C TRP A 262 -17.50 7.23 -13.54
N LEU A 263 -18.59 6.74 -12.95
CA LEU A 263 -18.58 5.69 -11.94
C LEU A 263 -19.60 4.62 -12.33
N LEU A 264 -19.13 3.38 -12.45
CA LEU A 264 -19.95 2.23 -12.76
C LEU A 264 -19.80 1.18 -11.66
N ARG A 265 -20.93 0.58 -11.26
CA ARG A 265 -20.93 -0.67 -10.49
C ARG A 265 -20.75 -1.84 -11.45
N LEU A 266 -19.86 -2.76 -11.11
CA LEU A 266 -19.66 -4.01 -11.83
C LEU A 266 -20.37 -5.13 -11.07
N ASN A 267 -21.46 -5.67 -11.64
CA ASN A 267 -22.28 -6.67 -10.98
C ASN A 267 -21.71 -8.08 -11.19
N ASP A 268 -21.96 -8.96 -10.23
CA ASP A 268 -21.50 -10.36 -10.27
C ASP A 268 -22.14 -11.17 -11.42
N ASP A 269 -23.33 -10.77 -11.88
CA ASP A 269 -23.98 -11.36 -13.06
C ASP A 269 -23.32 -10.91 -14.39
N GLY A 270 -22.35 -10.00 -14.33
CA GLY A 270 -21.59 -9.45 -15.45
C GLY A 270 -22.23 -8.25 -16.14
N THR A 271 -23.33 -7.72 -15.60
CA THR A 271 -23.89 -6.44 -16.03
C THR A 271 -23.15 -5.28 -15.35
N THR A 272 -23.40 -4.07 -15.83
CA THR A 272 -22.85 -2.84 -15.25
C THR A 272 -23.94 -1.82 -15.06
N ASP A 273 -23.96 -1.13 -13.92
CA ASP A 273 -24.85 0.00 -13.67
C ASP A 273 -24.05 1.30 -13.66
N GLU A 274 -24.46 2.25 -14.48
CA GLU A 274 -23.90 3.61 -14.46
C GLU A 274 -24.48 4.37 -13.27
N LEU A 275 -23.61 4.80 -12.36
CA LEU A 275 -23.98 5.53 -11.14
C LEU A 275 -23.71 7.03 -11.26
N GLN A 276 -22.72 7.41 -12.07
CA GLN A 276 -22.31 8.80 -12.28
C GLN A 276 -21.67 8.94 -13.66
N ASN A 277 -21.94 10.06 -14.33
CA ASN A 277 -21.34 10.47 -15.61
C ASN A 277 -21.10 11.99 -15.67
N SER A 278 -20.89 12.62 -14.51
CA SER A 278 -20.72 14.06 -14.35
C SER A 278 -19.72 14.36 -13.22
N TYR A 279 -19.42 15.63 -12.98
CA TYR A 279 -18.65 16.04 -11.80
C TYR A 279 -19.49 16.14 -10.52
N THR A 280 -20.78 15.83 -10.58
CA THR A 280 -21.64 15.78 -9.40
C THR A 280 -21.40 14.47 -8.67
N ARG A 281 -20.83 14.56 -7.48
CA ARG A 281 -20.66 13.42 -6.58
C ARG A 281 -22.00 13.06 -5.95
N THR A 282 -22.20 11.78 -5.68
CA THR A 282 -23.37 11.29 -4.95
C THR A 282 -22.92 10.43 -3.77
N LYS A 283 -23.47 10.67 -2.59
CA LYS A 283 -23.36 9.78 -1.42
C LYS A 283 -24.74 9.30 -0.99
N THR A 284 -24.88 8.00 -0.80
CA THR A 284 -26.15 7.34 -0.47
C THR A 284 -26.09 6.67 0.90
N PHE A 285 -27.10 6.92 1.72
CA PHE A 285 -27.28 6.35 3.05
C PHE A 285 -28.70 5.78 3.13
N GLY A 286 -28.84 4.46 3.00
CA GLY A 286 -30.16 3.83 2.91
C GLY A 286 -30.90 4.28 1.65
N ASP A 287 -32.12 4.81 1.81
CA ASP A 287 -32.96 5.35 0.73
C ASP A 287 -32.66 6.83 0.42
N ARG A 288 -31.76 7.48 1.16
CA ARG A 288 -31.42 8.90 1.00
C ARG A 288 -30.15 9.05 0.17
N SER A 289 -30.20 9.85 -0.89
CA SER A 289 -29.01 10.19 -1.69
C SER A 289 -28.78 11.70 -1.67
N PHE A 290 -27.53 12.10 -1.48
CA PHE A 290 -27.07 13.49 -1.46
C PHE A 290 -26.15 13.71 -2.64
N SER A 291 -26.36 14.80 -3.38
CA SER A 291 -25.52 15.15 -4.52
C SER A 291 -24.98 16.56 -4.42
N TYR A 292 -23.72 16.73 -4.86
CA TYR A 292 -23.03 18.01 -4.83
C TYR A 292 -21.96 18.08 -5.93
N PHE A 293 -21.88 19.24 -6.60
CA PHE A 293 -20.97 19.47 -7.72
C PHE A 293 -19.54 19.69 -7.24
N THR A 294 -18.58 18.92 -7.78
CA THR A 294 -17.14 19.08 -7.50
C THR A 294 -16.28 19.30 -8.75
N GLY A 295 -16.85 19.87 -9.81
CA GLY A 295 -16.13 20.18 -11.05
C GLY A 295 -15.54 21.60 -11.08
N GLY A 296 -15.03 22.01 -12.24
CA GLY A 296 -14.48 23.35 -12.44
C GLY A 296 -15.53 24.46 -12.24
N ALA A 297 -15.09 25.59 -11.67
CA ALA A 297 -15.92 26.77 -11.37
C ALA A 297 -17.20 26.45 -10.55
N PRO A 298 -17.05 25.87 -9.34
CA PRO A 298 -18.21 25.58 -8.50
C PRO A 298 -18.88 26.86 -7.97
N GLY A 299 -20.19 26.80 -7.78
CA GLY A 299 -20.98 27.86 -7.14
C GLY A 299 -21.60 27.39 -5.81
N PRO A 300 -22.02 28.32 -4.94
CA PRO A 300 -22.72 27.97 -3.70
C PRO A 300 -24.15 27.45 -3.99
N GLY A 301 -24.79 26.83 -3.00
CA GLY A 301 -26.10 26.19 -3.13
C GLY A 301 -26.07 24.91 -3.96
N ASN A 302 -24.92 24.25 -4.04
CA ASN A 302 -24.70 23.07 -4.87
C ASN A 302 -25.16 21.75 -4.23
N LEU A 303 -25.72 21.76 -3.02
CA LEU A 303 -26.17 20.54 -2.33
C LEU A 303 -27.64 20.25 -2.63
N SER A 304 -27.93 18.99 -2.90
CA SER A 304 -29.29 18.49 -3.10
C SER A 304 -29.46 17.09 -2.53
N MET A 305 -30.71 16.71 -2.27
CA MET A 305 -31.07 15.40 -1.74
C MET A 305 -32.26 14.82 -2.48
N LYS A 306 -32.29 13.49 -2.63
CA LYS A 306 -33.48 12.73 -3.01
C LYS A 306 -33.74 11.59 -2.04
N ILE A 307 -34.97 11.05 -2.08
CA ILE A 307 -35.40 9.85 -1.36
C ILE A 307 -35.87 8.82 -2.40
N GLY A 308 -35.32 7.62 -2.35
CA GLY A 308 -35.56 6.54 -3.31
C GLY A 308 -35.31 6.98 -4.76
N ASP A 309 -36.28 6.69 -5.62
CA ASP A 309 -36.26 7.05 -7.05
C ASP A 309 -36.83 8.45 -7.33
N GLY A 310 -37.02 9.27 -6.29
CA GLY A 310 -37.47 10.65 -6.44
C GLY A 310 -36.43 11.58 -7.10
N GLU A 311 -36.86 12.79 -7.40
CA GLU A 311 -36.00 13.85 -7.94
C GLU A 311 -35.13 14.50 -6.87
N TYR A 312 -33.92 14.95 -7.25
CA TYR A 312 -33.07 15.75 -6.39
C TYR A 312 -33.68 17.13 -6.14
N LYS A 313 -33.80 17.49 -4.87
CA LYS A 313 -34.27 18.80 -4.40
C LYS A 313 -33.13 19.55 -3.70
N PRO A 314 -33.03 20.88 -3.84
CA PRO A 314 -32.03 21.67 -3.12
C PRO A 314 -32.09 21.42 -1.61
N LEU A 315 -30.94 21.37 -0.97
CA LEU A 315 -30.80 21.17 0.48
C LEU A 315 -29.73 22.12 1.05
N GLY A 316 -29.99 22.63 2.25
CA GLY A 316 -29.08 23.55 2.94
C GLY A 316 -29.22 25.00 2.48
N SER A 317 -28.46 25.90 3.13
CA SER A 317 -28.37 27.30 2.71
C SER A 317 -27.69 27.45 1.35
N THR A 318 -28.22 28.35 0.52
CA THR A 318 -27.69 28.69 -0.82
C THR A 318 -26.40 29.49 -0.79
N ASP A 319 -25.97 29.96 0.38
CA ASP A 319 -24.76 30.79 0.54
C ASP A 319 -23.49 29.94 0.64
N TYR A 320 -23.62 28.62 0.73
CA TYR A 320 -22.52 27.70 1.00
C TYR A 320 -22.18 26.85 -0.21
N LEU A 321 -20.88 26.68 -0.43
CA LEU A 321 -20.33 25.63 -1.29
C LEU A 321 -20.09 24.38 -0.46
N TYR A 322 -20.87 23.33 -0.70
CA TYR A 322 -20.81 22.06 0.02
C TYR A 322 -19.93 21.04 -0.68
N GLY A 323 -19.29 20.19 0.10
CA GLY A 323 -18.52 19.04 -0.37
C GLY A 323 -17.14 19.41 -0.93
N TRP A 324 -16.59 20.56 -0.53
CA TRP A 324 -15.26 21.01 -0.93
C TRP A 324 -14.36 21.25 0.27
N ALA A 325 -13.08 20.92 0.11
CA ALA A 325 -11.98 21.46 0.90
C ALA A 325 -11.53 22.78 0.25
N TRP A 326 -12.31 23.84 0.43
CA TRP A 326 -12.10 25.12 -0.25
C TRP A 326 -11.21 26.06 0.56
N THR A 327 -10.43 26.90 -0.11
CA THR A 327 -9.58 27.89 0.54
C THR A 327 -9.61 29.20 -0.24
N ALA A 328 -9.57 30.32 0.46
CA ALA A 328 -9.46 31.66 -0.11
C ALA A 328 -8.21 32.36 0.46
N GLN A 329 -7.52 33.12 -0.38
CA GLN A 329 -6.29 33.84 -0.07
C GLN A 329 -6.54 35.34 0.08
N GLU A 330 -5.58 36.04 0.70
CA GLU A 330 -5.62 37.50 0.87
C GLU A 330 -5.61 38.26 -0.46
N ASP A 331 -5.02 37.69 -1.51
CA ASP A 331 -4.98 38.27 -2.86
C ASP A 331 -6.29 38.07 -3.66
N GLY A 332 -7.31 37.49 -3.02
CA GLY A 332 -8.60 37.19 -3.65
C GLY A 332 -8.63 35.91 -4.49
N SER A 333 -7.51 35.19 -4.61
CA SER A 333 -7.51 33.87 -5.23
C SER A 333 -8.19 32.83 -4.34
N SER A 334 -8.92 31.90 -4.96
CA SER A 334 -9.59 30.83 -4.22
C SER A 334 -9.65 29.53 -5.03
N GLY A 335 -9.74 28.42 -4.32
CA GLY A 335 -9.75 27.10 -4.93
C GLY A 335 -9.71 25.99 -3.89
N GLY A 336 -9.88 24.75 -4.35
CA GLY A 336 -9.89 23.58 -3.49
C GLY A 336 -10.03 22.28 -4.27
N SER A 337 -10.41 21.23 -3.56
CA SER A 337 -10.78 19.94 -4.15
C SER A 337 -12.09 19.43 -3.55
N GLY A 338 -12.83 18.64 -4.32
CA GLY A 338 -14.01 17.93 -3.81
C GLY A 338 -13.64 16.93 -2.72
N SER A 339 -14.48 16.82 -1.69
CA SER A 339 -14.33 15.92 -0.56
C SER A 339 -15.38 14.81 -0.59
N ASP A 340 -14.98 13.62 -0.12
CA ASP A 340 -15.87 12.48 0.13
C ASP A 340 -16.27 12.38 1.61
N ASP A 341 -15.85 13.33 2.45
CA ASP A 341 -16.18 13.39 3.87
C ASP A 341 -17.62 13.88 4.06
N VAL A 342 -18.56 12.95 3.96
CA VAL A 342 -19.99 13.16 4.14
C VAL A 342 -20.54 12.03 5.01
N TYR A 343 -21.27 12.39 6.06
CA TYR A 343 -21.83 11.42 7.00
C TYR A 343 -23.24 11.83 7.40
N LEU A 344 -24.14 10.87 7.55
CA LEU A 344 -25.52 11.10 7.99
C LEU A 344 -25.75 10.44 9.35
N VAL A 345 -26.22 11.19 10.33
CA VAL A 345 -26.67 10.66 11.63
C VAL A 345 -28.07 11.15 11.93
N GLY A 346 -29.04 10.22 11.94
CA GLY A 346 -30.45 10.58 12.01
C GLY A 346 -30.81 11.47 10.82
N ASP A 347 -31.23 12.70 11.12
CA ASP A 347 -31.60 13.71 10.12
C ASP A 347 -30.52 14.79 9.92
N ASP A 348 -29.35 14.62 10.52
CA ASP A 348 -28.23 15.54 10.44
C ASP A 348 -27.17 15.05 9.45
N LEU A 349 -26.99 15.79 8.35
CA LEU A 349 -25.92 15.58 7.38
C LEU A 349 -24.69 16.40 7.78
N TYR A 350 -23.57 15.74 8.05
CA TYR A 350 -22.27 16.36 8.27
C TYR A 350 -21.47 16.40 6.97
N ILE A 351 -21.05 17.59 6.55
CA ILE A 351 -20.35 17.82 5.29
C ILE A 351 -19.41 19.03 5.42
N LEU A 352 -18.32 19.05 4.64
CA LEU A 352 -17.51 20.27 4.51
C LEU A 352 -18.27 21.34 3.76
N ALA A 353 -18.20 22.59 4.22
CA ALA A 353 -18.70 23.71 3.44
C ALA A 353 -17.87 24.98 3.63
N PHE A 354 -17.96 25.86 2.63
CA PHE A 354 -17.37 27.19 2.63
C PHE A 354 -18.45 28.23 2.31
N LYS A 355 -18.60 29.24 3.17
CA LYS A 355 -19.58 30.31 2.98
C LYS A 355 -19.07 31.34 1.97
N ASP A 356 -19.92 31.75 1.04
CA ASP A 356 -19.68 32.87 0.12
C ASP A 356 -18.38 32.73 -0.73
N PRO A 357 -18.17 31.62 -1.47
CA PRO A 357 -16.93 31.35 -2.21
C PRO A 357 -16.65 32.32 -3.37
N LEU A 358 -17.64 33.12 -3.80
CA LEU A 358 -17.59 33.98 -5.00
C LEU A 358 -17.19 35.43 -4.74
N TYR A 359 -16.85 35.83 -3.51
CA TYR A 359 -16.34 37.18 -3.24
C TYR A 359 -14.85 37.28 -3.54
N SER A 360 -14.50 37.37 -4.83
CA SER A 360 -13.35 38.17 -5.23
C SER A 360 -13.73 39.63 -5.04
N SER A 361 -13.61 40.19 -3.83
CA SER A 361 -13.82 41.63 -3.68
C SER A 361 -12.69 42.35 -4.41
N ALA A 362 -13.03 43.14 -5.42
CA ALA A 362 -12.17 44.17 -5.99
C ALA A 362 -11.61 45.15 -4.92
N ASP A 363 -12.11 45.08 -3.68
CA ASP A 363 -11.75 45.88 -2.52
C ASP A 363 -10.84 45.17 -1.50
N GLY A 364 -10.32 43.98 -1.79
CA GLY A 364 -9.29 43.33 -0.96
C GLY A 364 -9.72 42.92 0.45
N MET A 365 -11.02 42.74 0.71
CA MET A 365 -11.50 42.23 2.00
C MET A 365 -11.57 40.71 2.00
N LYS A 366 -10.84 40.11 2.94
CA LYS A 366 -11.00 38.71 3.35
C LYS A 366 -12.43 38.50 3.85
N PRO A 367 -13.22 37.55 3.31
CA PRO A 367 -14.36 37.05 4.07
C PRO A 367 -13.79 36.41 5.34
N ASP A 368 -14.31 36.73 6.53
CA ASP A 368 -14.01 35.98 7.77
C ASP A 368 -14.41 34.48 7.67
N ALA A 369 -14.95 34.05 6.52
CA ALA A 369 -15.33 32.69 6.22
C ALA A 369 -14.10 31.79 5.98
N THR A 370 -14.08 30.67 6.69
CA THR A 370 -13.13 29.58 6.51
C THR A 370 -13.91 28.29 6.22
N ASN A 371 -13.26 27.35 5.54
CA ASN A 371 -13.84 26.03 5.34
C ASN A 371 -14.03 25.34 6.69
N GLY A 372 -15.12 24.62 6.85
CA GLY A 372 -15.41 23.95 8.11
C GLY A 372 -16.35 22.77 7.93
N ILE A 373 -16.58 22.07 9.03
CA ILE A 373 -17.61 21.04 9.11
C ILE A 373 -18.94 21.74 9.40
N TYR A 374 -19.97 21.41 8.62
CA TYR A 374 -21.32 21.90 8.79
C TYR A 374 -22.27 20.73 8.97
N ARG A 375 -23.26 20.95 9.84
CA ARG A 375 -24.42 20.10 10.02
C ARG A 375 -25.58 20.71 9.25
N VAL A 376 -26.19 19.93 8.37
CA VAL A 376 -27.38 20.32 7.61
C VAL A 376 -28.53 19.41 8.06
N ASP A 377 -29.55 20.00 8.69
CA ASP A 377 -30.79 19.28 8.98
C ASP A 377 -31.51 19.02 7.66
N ILE A 378 -31.74 17.75 7.34
CA ILE A 378 -32.24 17.36 6.02
C ILE A 378 -33.73 17.68 5.80
N ASN A 379 -34.47 17.94 6.88
CA ASN A 379 -35.91 18.20 6.83
C ASN A 379 -36.18 19.71 6.67
N THR A 380 -35.37 20.55 7.31
CA THR A 380 -35.53 22.01 7.37
C THR A 380 -34.55 22.75 6.46
N GLY A 381 -33.42 22.13 6.11
CA GLY A 381 -32.31 22.80 5.43
C GLY A 381 -31.46 23.69 6.35
N GLU A 382 -31.72 23.70 7.66
CA GLU A 382 -30.94 24.51 8.60
C GLU A 382 -29.47 24.09 8.56
N THR A 383 -28.58 25.05 8.32
CA THR A 383 -27.14 24.83 8.15
C THR A 383 -26.38 25.47 9.31
N VAL A 384 -25.72 24.66 10.12
CA VAL A 384 -25.03 25.10 11.35
C VAL A 384 -23.57 24.67 11.31
N ARG A 385 -22.66 25.61 11.60
CA ARG A 385 -21.22 25.31 11.70
C ARG A 385 -20.95 24.50 12.96
N VAL A 386 -20.16 23.44 12.84
CA VAL A 386 -19.90 22.48 13.93
C VAL A 386 -18.74 22.91 14.83
N SER A 387 -17.67 23.46 14.25
CA SER A 387 -16.50 23.97 14.97
C SER A 387 -16.07 25.32 14.38
N ASP A 388 -15.53 26.21 15.22
CA ASP A 388 -15.01 27.52 14.83
C ASP A 388 -13.71 27.45 13.99
N LYS A 389 -13.06 26.28 13.96
CA LYS A 389 -11.77 26.07 13.30
C LYS A 389 -11.92 25.92 11.80
N GLU A 390 -10.85 26.26 11.07
CA GLU A 390 -10.71 25.86 9.67
C GLU A 390 -10.48 24.34 9.63
N VAL A 391 -11.28 23.65 8.83
CA VAL A 391 -11.19 22.20 8.64
C VAL A 391 -11.28 21.89 7.15
N LEU A 392 -10.32 21.10 6.64
CA LEU A 392 -10.24 20.70 5.23
C LEU A 392 -10.49 19.22 5.00
N ALA A 393 -10.53 18.42 6.07
CA ALA A 393 -10.86 17.01 6.05
C ALA A 393 -11.35 16.59 7.43
N PHE A 394 -12.31 15.67 7.48
CA PHE A 394 -12.79 15.09 8.73
C PHE A 394 -13.19 13.63 8.56
N LYS A 395 -13.21 12.88 9.65
CA LYS A 395 -13.63 11.47 9.68
C LYS A 395 -14.62 11.27 10.80
N MET A 396 -15.65 10.47 10.57
CA MET A 396 -16.59 10.10 11.61
C MET A 396 -16.36 8.65 12.03
N GLU A 397 -16.29 8.42 13.34
CA GLU A 397 -16.30 7.08 13.91
C GLU A 397 -17.10 7.07 15.21
N GLY A 398 -18.13 6.22 15.27
CA GLY A 398 -19.08 6.22 16.38
C GLY A 398 -19.74 7.58 16.56
N ASP A 399 -19.70 8.11 17.79
CA ASP A 399 -20.31 9.40 18.15
C ASP A 399 -19.34 10.60 18.01
N PHE A 400 -18.21 10.43 17.31
CA PHE A 400 -17.19 11.47 17.21
C PHE A 400 -16.86 11.83 15.77
N LEU A 401 -16.74 13.14 15.54
CA LEU A 401 -16.07 13.73 14.39
C LEU A 401 -14.61 13.97 14.76
N TYR A 402 -13.69 13.51 13.93
CA TYR A 402 -12.25 13.70 14.05
C TYR A 402 -11.77 14.61 12.93
N TYR A 403 -10.95 15.60 13.26
CA TYR A 403 -10.38 16.54 12.30
C TYR A 403 -9.10 17.15 12.85
N HIS A 404 -8.38 17.89 12.00
CA HIS A 404 -7.24 18.68 12.44
C HIS A 404 -7.36 20.13 11.97
N SER A 405 -6.74 21.01 12.74
CA SER A 405 -6.56 22.43 12.42
C SER A 405 -5.22 22.88 13.00
N ASP A 406 -4.42 23.63 12.23
CA ASP A 406 -3.08 24.11 12.60
C ASP A 406 -2.15 23.02 13.17
N GLY A 407 -2.11 21.87 12.50
CA GLY A 407 -1.29 20.73 12.93
C GLY A 407 -1.76 20.05 14.23
N THR A 408 -2.93 20.42 14.76
CA THR A 408 -3.52 19.85 15.96
C THR A 408 -4.76 19.03 15.63
N PHE A 409 -4.80 17.78 16.09
CA PHE A 409 -5.98 16.92 16.01
C PHE A 409 -6.96 17.21 17.15
N TYR A 410 -8.24 17.19 16.79
CA TYR A 410 -9.38 17.35 17.68
C TYR A 410 -10.37 16.21 17.43
N ARG A 411 -11.21 15.95 18.42
CA ARG A 411 -12.49 15.26 18.21
C ARG A 411 -13.63 16.08 18.79
N GLN A 412 -14.80 15.92 18.22
CA GLN A 412 -16.01 16.55 18.73
C GLN A 412 -17.13 15.52 18.81
N SER A 413 -17.77 15.47 19.98
CA SER A 413 -18.94 14.60 20.19
C SER A 413 -20.14 15.16 19.45
N ILE A 414 -20.83 14.33 18.69
CA ILE A 414 -22.07 14.74 18.00
C ILE A 414 -23.29 14.76 18.93
N LYS A 415 -23.17 14.21 20.15
CA LYS A 415 -24.27 14.14 21.12
C LYS A 415 -24.46 15.45 21.89
N ASP A 416 -23.36 16.06 22.32
CA ASP A 416 -23.34 17.25 23.16
C ASP A 416 -22.56 18.42 22.54
N GLY A 417 -21.96 18.22 21.36
CA GLY A 417 -21.16 19.23 20.67
C GLY A 417 -19.81 19.52 21.31
N LYS A 418 -19.41 18.78 22.35
CA LYS A 418 -18.18 19.05 23.09
C LYS A 418 -16.95 18.71 22.24
N GLU A 419 -16.10 19.71 22.01
CA GLU A 419 -14.81 19.59 21.33
C GLU A 419 -13.69 19.27 22.33
N GLU A 420 -12.79 18.36 21.96
CA GLU A 420 -11.64 17.95 22.75
C GLU A 420 -10.37 17.97 21.89
N LYS A 421 -9.35 18.69 22.36
CA LYS A 421 -8.01 18.62 21.79
C LYS A 421 -7.42 17.24 22.07
N ILE A 422 -6.95 16.56 21.02
CA ILE A 422 -6.26 15.27 21.14
C ILE A 422 -4.76 15.51 21.28
N ARG A 423 -4.12 16.07 20.24
CA ARG A 423 -2.68 16.30 20.22
C ARG A 423 -2.25 17.22 19.08
N GLN A 424 -1.23 18.02 19.33
CA GLN A 424 -0.51 18.75 18.29
C GLN A 424 0.63 17.87 17.77
N VAL A 425 0.59 17.56 16.47
CA VAL A 425 1.58 16.67 15.81
C VAL A 425 2.49 17.43 14.84
N VAL A 426 2.08 18.62 14.40
CA VAL A 426 2.91 19.56 13.66
C VAL A 426 2.84 20.92 14.37
N VAL A 427 4.00 21.54 14.56
CA VAL A 427 4.10 22.89 15.13
C VAL A 427 4.25 23.87 13.97
N PRO A 428 3.30 24.81 13.79
CA PRO A 428 3.45 25.87 12.80
C PRO A 428 4.68 26.75 13.08
N GLU A 429 5.50 27.07 12.07
CA GLU A 429 6.58 28.06 12.22
C GLU A 429 6.00 29.49 12.39
N PRO A 430 6.37 30.26 13.44
CA PRO A 430 5.88 31.63 13.61
C PRO A 430 6.42 32.58 12.52
N GLY A 431 5.53 33.35 11.88
CA GLY A 431 5.91 34.54 11.10
C GLY A 431 6.27 34.34 9.63
N LYS A 432 6.11 33.14 9.06
CA LYS A 432 6.14 32.93 7.60
C LYS A 432 4.72 32.87 7.05
N VAL A 433 4.21 33.99 6.55
CA VAL A 433 3.08 33.98 5.59
C VAL A 433 3.72 33.86 4.22
N THR A 434 3.78 32.65 3.66
CA THR A 434 4.18 32.46 2.27
C THR A 434 2.95 32.59 1.37
N PRO A 435 2.94 33.53 0.39
CA PRO A 435 1.92 33.59 -0.64
C PRO A 435 1.85 32.25 -1.37
N ASN A 436 0.65 31.73 -1.55
CA ASN A 436 0.40 30.37 -1.99
C ASN A 436 0.75 30.18 -3.48
N THR A 437 1.98 29.79 -3.78
CA THR A 437 2.29 29.01 -4.99
C THR A 437 2.34 27.53 -4.61
N PHE A 438 1.16 26.91 -4.45
CA PHE A 438 0.98 25.46 -4.23
C PHE A 438 1.68 24.85 -2.98
N ALA A 439 2.34 25.64 -2.14
CA ALA A 439 3.09 25.20 -0.97
C ALA A 439 2.47 25.75 0.33
N LEU A 440 2.16 24.82 1.22
CA LEU A 440 1.43 24.97 2.47
C LEU A 440 2.34 25.28 3.66
N GLU A 441 1.88 26.05 4.64
CA GLU A 441 1.92 25.73 6.09
C GLU A 441 0.93 26.64 6.86
N PRO A 442 0.26 26.16 7.94
CA PRO A 442 0.37 24.83 8.57
C PRO A 442 -0.77 23.89 8.13
N LYS A 443 -0.66 23.35 6.91
CA LYS A 443 -1.54 22.32 6.31
C LYS A 443 -0.76 21.02 6.00
N ASP A 444 0.31 20.76 6.75
CA ASP A 444 1.28 19.68 6.53
C ASP A 444 0.72 18.26 6.57
N ILE A 445 -0.44 18.06 7.19
CA ILE A 445 -1.12 16.75 7.22
C ILE A 445 -1.84 16.59 5.88
N GLN A 446 -1.35 15.68 5.04
CA GLN A 446 -1.93 15.43 3.72
C GLN A 446 -3.16 14.53 3.78
N ASN A 447 -3.14 13.53 4.65
CA ASN A 447 -4.23 12.57 4.82
C ASN A 447 -4.21 12.01 6.25
N PHE A 448 -5.38 11.59 6.75
CA PHE A 448 -5.50 10.83 7.97
C PHE A 448 -6.75 9.93 7.95
N LEU A 449 -6.67 8.84 8.69
CA LEU A 449 -7.78 7.92 8.96
C LEU A 449 -7.88 7.64 10.45
N VAL A 450 -9.05 7.18 10.86
CA VAL A 450 -9.35 6.80 12.23
C VAL A 450 -9.79 5.35 12.24
N LEU A 451 -9.20 4.55 13.14
CA LEU A 451 -9.60 3.17 13.39
C LEU A 451 -9.68 2.93 14.89
N ASN A 452 -10.88 2.68 15.39
CA ASN A 452 -11.19 2.44 16.79
C ASN A 452 -10.55 3.49 17.73
N GLY A 453 -10.81 4.75 17.41
CA GLY A 453 -10.33 5.96 18.08
C GLY A 453 -8.85 6.29 17.87
N LYS A 454 -8.10 5.47 17.13
CA LYS A 454 -6.67 5.70 16.83
C LYS A 454 -6.53 6.46 15.52
N ILE A 455 -5.74 7.52 15.56
CA ILE A 455 -5.47 8.36 14.39
C ILE A 455 -4.16 7.90 13.74
N TYR A 456 -4.23 7.68 12.44
CA TYR A 456 -3.09 7.41 11.57
C TYR A 456 -3.04 8.50 10.52
N TRP A 457 -1.88 9.09 10.32
CA TRP A 457 -1.76 10.29 9.49
C TRP A 457 -0.47 10.29 8.70
N MET A 458 -0.47 11.09 7.63
CA MET A 458 0.66 11.26 6.74
C MET A 458 1.00 12.73 6.60
N LYS A 459 2.30 13.05 6.77
CA LYS A 459 2.82 14.38 6.50
C LYS A 459 3.14 14.53 5.00
N ARG A 460 2.75 15.65 4.38
CA ARG A 460 2.95 15.90 2.94
C ARG A 460 4.42 15.87 2.52
N SER A 461 5.31 16.40 3.36
CA SER A 461 6.72 16.63 3.02
C SER A 461 7.55 15.34 2.97
N ASP A 462 7.21 14.36 3.80
CA ASP A 462 7.96 13.10 3.92
C ASP A 462 7.17 11.87 3.45
N GLN A 463 5.84 11.98 3.36
CA GLN A 463 4.93 10.91 3.01
C GLN A 463 5.09 9.67 3.90
N ILE A 464 5.41 9.85 5.18
CA ILE A 464 5.57 8.76 6.15
C ILE A 464 4.24 8.50 6.88
N LEU A 465 4.00 7.23 7.23
CA LEU A 465 2.87 6.82 8.07
C LEU A 465 3.21 6.99 9.55
N TYR A 466 2.45 7.85 10.22
CA TYR A 466 2.58 8.10 11.65
C TYR A 466 1.34 7.66 12.43
N ASP A 467 1.53 7.22 13.67
CA ASP A 467 0.46 7.21 14.67
C ASP A 467 0.31 8.60 15.33
N ILE A 468 -0.72 8.76 16.18
CA ILE A 468 -0.97 10.03 16.88
C ILE A 468 0.18 10.47 17.80
N GLU A 469 1.02 9.54 18.26
CA GLU A 469 2.20 9.85 19.08
C GLU A 469 3.38 10.35 18.25
N GLY A 470 3.26 10.36 16.92
CA GLY A 470 4.31 10.78 15.99
C GLY A 470 5.31 9.67 15.70
N LYS A 471 5.00 8.41 16.02
CA LYS A 471 5.87 7.27 15.73
C LYS A 471 5.75 6.88 14.26
N ASN A 472 6.88 6.76 13.56
CA ASN A 472 6.94 6.15 12.24
C ASN A 472 6.59 4.65 12.33
N LEU A 473 5.57 4.23 11.60
CA LEU A 473 5.07 2.85 11.63
C LEU A 473 5.75 1.92 10.61
N ASN A 474 6.52 2.46 9.66
CA ASN A 474 7.25 1.69 8.65
C ASN A 474 8.55 2.41 8.24
N GLU A 475 9.60 2.25 9.05
CA GLU A 475 10.88 2.94 8.87
C GLU A 475 11.47 2.76 7.46
N GLY A 476 11.88 3.88 6.85
CA GLY A 476 12.47 3.92 5.52
C GLY A 476 11.49 3.69 4.36
N ALA A 477 10.18 3.63 4.63
CA ALA A 477 9.14 3.50 3.61
C ALA A 477 8.38 4.81 3.39
N VAL A 478 7.98 5.02 2.14
CA VAL A 478 7.11 6.12 1.70
C VAL A 478 5.70 5.56 1.51
N LEU A 479 4.70 6.14 2.15
CA LEU A 479 3.30 5.74 2.05
C LEU A 479 2.74 6.19 0.69
N ASP A 480 2.19 5.26 -0.08
CA ASP A 480 1.42 5.61 -1.29
C ASP A 480 -0.03 5.93 -0.93
N ASP A 481 -0.64 5.11 -0.07
CA ASP A 481 -2.08 5.16 0.20
C ASP A 481 -2.45 4.45 1.51
N MET A 482 -3.59 4.82 2.09
CA MET A 482 -4.19 4.19 3.25
C MET A 482 -5.72 4.14 3.12
N ALA A 483 -6.34 3.07 3.60
CA ALA A 483 -7.79 2.90 3.56
C ALA A 483 -8.32 2.09 4.75
N ILE A 484 -9.54 2.40 5.19
CA ILE A 484 -10.31 1.54 6.09
C ILE A 484 -10.99 0.46 5.25
N MET A 485 -10.80 -0.80 5.62
CA MET A 485 -11.30 -1.97 4.90
C MET A 485 -11.90 -3.01 5.85
N GLY A 486 -12.52 -4.03 5.26
CA GLY A 486 -13.30 -5.03 6.00
C GLY A 486 -14.79 -4.69 6.00
N SER A 487 -15.62 -5.71 6.18
CA SER A 487 -17.08 -5.58 6.10
C SER A 487 -17.70 -4.62 7.13
N SER A 488 -16.96 -4.34 8.20
CA SER A 488 -17.34 -3.42 9.28
C SER A 488 -16.32 -2.29 9.48
N GLY A 489 -15.42 -2.08 8.52
CA GLY A 489 -14.32 -1.12 8.63
C GLY A 489 -13.34 -1.44 9.75
N GLU A 490 -13.09 -2.73 10.01
CA GLU A 490 -12.30 -3.20 11.14
C GLU A 490 -10.78 -3.21 10.92
N TYR A 491 -10.32 -2.92 9.71
CA TYR A 491 -8.90 -2.93 9.36
C TYR A 491 -8.45 -1.62 8.74
N LEU A 492 -7.24 -1.18 9.10
CA LEU A 492 -6.51 -0.14 8.37
C LEU A 492 -5.50 -0.83 7.46
N VAL A 493 -5.61 -0.59 6.16
CA VAL A 493 -4.66 -1.06 5.15
C VAL A 493 -3.79 0.12 4.72
N CYS A 494 -2.47 -0.10 4.70
CA CYS A 494 -1.49 0.88 4.25
C CYS A 494 -0.59 0.27 3.19
N THR A 495 -0.36 0.99 2.09
CA THR A 495 0.51 0.56 0.98
C THR A 495 1.67 1.53 0.79
N PHE A 496 2.85 1.01 0.48
CA PHE A 496 4.10 1.77 0.45
C PHE A 496 4.91 1.57 -0.83
N GLY A 497 5.65 2.60 -1.20
CA GLY A 497 6.59 2.65 -2.32
C GLY A 497 7.62 1.53 -2.29
N GLU A 498 8.05 1.08 -3.48
CA GLU A 498 9.21 0.19 -3.60
C GLU A 498 10.49 1.03 -3.55
N THR A 499 11.15 1.04 -2.39
CA THR A 499 12.45 1.69 -2.18
C THR A 499 13.47 0.67 -1.67
N ASP A 500 14.75 1.02 -1.73
CA ASP A 500 15.85 0.18 -1.23
C ASP A 500 15.75 -0.07 0.29
N THR A 501 15.05 0.81 1.01
CA THR A 501 14.93 0.79 2.47
C THR A 501 13.58 0.29 2.97
N ALA A 502 12.55 0.27 2.13
CA ALA A 502 11.21 -0.17 2.52
C ALA A 502 11.17 -1.68 2.80
N LYS A 503 10.95 -2.04 4.06
CA LYS A 503 10.81 -3.44 4.48
C LYS A 503 9.47 -4.03 4.05
N TYR A 504 8.40 -3.26 4.25
CA TYR A 504 7.02 -3.67 3.97
C TYR A 504 6.38 -2.72 2.97
N ARG A 505 5.64 -3.30 2.01
CA ARG A 505 4.93 -2.57 0.96
C ARG A 505 3.42 -2.64 1.11
N ILE A 506 2.94 -3.58 1.94
CA ILE A 506 1.56 -3.60 2.45
C ILE A 506 1.65 -3.92 3.94
N MET A 507 0.92 -3.18 4.76
CA MET A 507 0.69 -3.45 6.18
C MET A 507 -0.80 -3.35 6.48
N VAL A 508 -1.31 -4.23 7.33
CA VAL A 508 -2.69 -4.21 7.82
C VAL A 508 -2.68 -4.17 9.34
N PHE A 509 -3.42 -3.22 9.90
CA PHE A 509 -3.60 -3.04 11.33
C PHE A 509 -5.03 -3.42 11.74
N ASP A 510 -5.16 -4.09 12.88
CA ASP A 510 -6.46 -4.35 13.51
C ASP A 510 -6.96 -3.15 14.34
N ARG A 511 -8.17 -3.26 14.92
CA ARG A 511 -8.74 -2.26 15.85
C ARG A 511 -7.88 -2.00 17.11
N GLY A 512 -7.01 -2.93 17.46
CA GLY A 512 -6.02 -2.79 18.53
C GLY A 512 -4.81 -1.94 18.14
N GLY A 513 -4.60 -1.69 16.84
CA GLY A 513 -3.39 -1.09 16.30
C GLY A 513 -2.24 -2.10 16.13
N ASN A 514 -2.52 -3.40 16.19
CA ASN A 514 -1.55 -4.45 15.97
C ASN A 514 -1.41 -4.74 14.48
N VAL A 515 -0.19 -4.96 14.01
CA VAL A 515 0.06 -5.41 12.63
C VAL A 515 -0.30 -6.90 12.52
N ILE A 516 -1.37 -7.20 11.80
CA ILE A 516 -1.88 -8.58 11.59
C ILE A 516 -1.47 -9.17 10.24
N PHE A 517 -1.03 -8.31 9.31
CA PHE A 517 -0.47 -8.71 8.02
C PHE A 517 0.59 -7.70 7.57
N LYS A 518 1.70 -8.21 7.03
CA LYS A 518 2.75 -7.41 6.40
C LYS A 518 3.44 -8.22 5.30
N THR A 519 3.70 -7.60 4.17
CA THR A 519 4.37 -8.25 3.02
C THR A 519 5.31 -7.29 2.31
N SER A 520 6.33 -7.85 1.63
CA SER A 520 7.16 -7.13 0.67
C SER A 520 6.54 -7.04 -0.73
N ASP A 521 5.40 -7.70 -0.95
CA ASP A 521 4.66 -7.61 -2.21
C ASP A 521 4.06 -6.22 -2.40
N LYS A 522 4.05 -5.75 -3.65
CA LYS A 522 3.51 -4.44 -3.99
C LYS A 522 2.05 -4.54 -4.46
N ALA A 523 1.20 -3.70 -3.89
CA ALA A 523 -0.14 -3.38 -4.38
C ALA A 523 -0.48 -1.94 -3.94
N TYR A 524 -1.45 -1.30 -4.59
CA TYR A 524 -2.10 -0.09 -4.07
C TYR A 524 -3.38 -0.47 -3.32
N CYS A 525 -3.91 0.41 -2.46
CA CYS A 525 -5.17 0.12 -1.74
C CYS A 525 -6.32 -0.26 -2.69
N ARG A 526 -6.43 0.39 -3.87
CA ARG A 526 -7.43 0.01 -4.90
C ARG A 526 -7.34 -1.44 -5.40
N ASN A 527 -6.16 -2.08 -5.27
CA ASN A 527 -5.94 -3.46 -5.67
C ASN A 527 -6.24 -4.47 -4.55
N ILE A 528 -6.55 -4.02 -3.34
CA ILE A 528 -6.68 -4.83 -2.13
C ILE A 528 -8.15 -4.84 -1.68
N SER A 529 -8.61 -6.00 -1.21
CA SER A 529 -9.88 -6.15 -0.52
C SER A 529 -9.74 -7.13 0.64
N ILE A 530 -10.60 -6.98 1.65
CA ILE A 530 -10.62 -7.84 2.84
C ILE A 530 -12.06 -8.31 3.09
N PHE A 531 -12.21 -9.63 3.26
CA PHE A 531 -13.47 -10.28 3.59
C PHE A 531 -13.25 -11.19 4.81
N GLY A 532 -13.82 -10.81 5.95
CA GLY A 532 -13.52 -11.45 7.23
C GLY A 532 -12.02 -11.38 7.53
N ASP A 533 -11.41 -12.53 7.85
CA ASP A 533 -9.97 -12.65 8.14
C ASP A 533 -9.10 -12.89 6.90
N ARG A 534 -9.64 -12.74 5.68
CA ARG A 534 -8.92 -13.01 4.43
C ARG A 534 -8.65 -11.73 3.65
N ILE A 535 -7.38 -11.55 3.28
CA ILE A 535 -6.92 -10.49 2.39
C ILE A 535 -6.76 -11.04 0.97
N TYR A 536 -7.19 -10.25 0.00
CA TYR A 536 -7.10 -10.50 -1.43
C TYR A 536 -6.44 -9.30 -2.08
N PHE A 537 -5.47 -9.50 -2.96
CA PHE A 537 -4.90 -8.39 -3.71
C PHE A 537 -4.31 -8.78 -5.05
N TYR A 538 -4.39 -7.88 -6.02
CA TYR A 538 -3.60 -8.01 -7.24
C TYR A 538 -2.16 -7.53 -6.96
N ASN A 539 -1.21 -8.47 -7.00
CA ASN A 539 0.19 -8.26 -6.69
C ASN A 539 0.95 -7.75 -7.92
N LEU A 540 1.39 -6.49 -7.87
CA LEU A 540 2.15 -5.84 -8.94
C LEU A 540 3.58 -6.41 -9.07
N THR A 541 4.12 -7.02 -8.01
CA THR A 541 5.45 -7.64 -8.00
C THR A 541 5.51 -8.94 -8.79
N THR A 542 4.43 -9.72 -8.81
CA THR A 542 4.35 -11.03 -9.50
C THR A 542 3.39 -11.05 -10.68
N GLY A 543 2.49 -10.08 -10.80
CA GLY A 543 1.41 -10.07 -11.81
C GLY A 543 0.37 -11.16 -11.56
N THR A 544 0.11 -11.48 -10.29
CA THR A 544 -0.85 -12.51 -9.87
C THR A 544 -1.78 -11.96 -8.82
N VAL A 545 -2.95 -12.58 -8.65
CA VAL A 545 -3.80 -12.37 -7.48
C VAL A 545 -3.26 -13.20 -6.33
N CYS A 546 -3.03 -12.57 -5.19
CA CYS A 546 -2.59 -13.18 -3.95
C CYS A 546 -3.73 -13.21 -2.92
N MET A 547 -3.85 -14.30 -2.18
CA MET A 547 -4.87 -14.49 -1.15
C MET A 547 -4.22 -15.07 0.10
N GLY A 548 -4.54 -14.52 1.27
CA GLY A 548 -3.95 -14.97 2.54
C GLY A 548 -4.92 -14.83 3.69
N LYS A 549 -4.77 -15.70 4.69
CA LYS A 549 -5.48 -15.60 5.97
C LYS A 549 -4.64 -14.75 6.93
N MET A 550 -5.19 -13.64 7.40
CA MET A 550 -4.57 -12.74 8.37
C MET A 550 -4.60 -13.36 9.78
N ARG A 551 -3.72 -12.88 10.66
CA ARG A 551 -3.54 -13.44 12.02
C ARG A 551 -4.50 -12.88 13.05
#